data_AF-A0A960UEK0-F1
#
_entry.id   AF-A0A960UEK0-F1
#
_cell.length_a   1.000
_cell.length_b   1.000
_cell.length_c   1.000
_cell.angle_alpha   90.00
_cell.angle_beta   90.00
_cell.angle_gamma   90.00
#
_symmetry.space_group_name_H-M   'P 1'
#
loop_
_entity.id
_entity.type
_entity.pdbx_description
1 polymer ?
#
loop_
_entity_poly.entity_id
_entity_poly.type
_entity_poly.pdbx_seq_one_letter_code
_entity_poly.pdbx_strand_id
1 'polypeptide(L)' 'SFLHSQSVHFSKIFYLGDIIIFDMFFPDGSKQTFRATIRNIRSLEKYYRIGCQFYNMSLDDLEMIEKYLETKKGKSIL' A
#
# COMPACT_ATOMS: atom_id res chain seq x y z
N SER A 1 -3.41 -0.25 2.16
CA SER A 1 -2.78 0.11 3.45
C SER A 1 -1.76 -0.94 3.82
N PHE A 2 -0.72 -0.59 4.56
CA PHE A 2 0.26 -1.54 5.10
C PHE A 2 0.39 -1.38 6.62
N LEU A 3 1.03 -2.36 7.27
CA LEU A 3 1.31 -2.35 8.70
C LEU A 3 2.79 -2.05 8.92
N HIS A 4 3.06 -1.16 9.87
CA HIS A 4 4.39 -0.89 10.38
C HIS A 4 4.41 -1.25 11.87
N SER A 5 5.49 -1.86 12.36
CA SER A 5 5.63 -2.14 13.80
C SER A 5 5.58 -0.84 14.61
N GLN A 6 5.03 -0.89 15.82
CA GLN A 6 5.16 0.27 16.71
C GLN A 6 6.64 0.51 17.01
N SER A 7 7.07 1.76 16.86
CA SER A 7 8.41 2.23 17.17
C SER A 7 8.34 3.65 17.68
N VAL A 8 9.20 3.99 18.65
CA VAL A 8 9.36 5.35 19.17
C VAL A 8 9.80 6.34 18.08
N HIS A 9 10.32 5.85 16.96
CA HIS A 9 10.74 6.66 15.81
C HIS A 9 9.70 6.74 14.70
N PHE A 10 8.55 6.09 14.84
CA PHE A 10 7.51 6.06 13.81
C PHE A 10 7.10 7.47 13.37
N SER A 11 6.79 8.33 14.35
CA SER A 11 6.36 9.71 14.12
C SER A 11 7.48 10.64 13.66
N LYS A 12 8.69 10.14 13.38
CA LYS A 12 9.78 10.86 12.70
C LYS A 12 9.89 10.51 11.22
N ILE A 13 9.23 9.42 10.82
CA ILE A 13 9.40 8.78 9.51
C ILE A 13 8.12 8.90 8.67
N PHE A 14 6.95 8.84 9.32
CA PHE A 14 5.66 8.84 8.61
C PHE A 14 4.73 9.93 9.14
N TYR A 15 4.32 10.83 8.23
CA TYR A 15 3.34 11.87 8.49
C TYR A 15 2.20 11.83 7.47
N LEU A 16 1.05 12.39 7.85
CA LEU A 16 -0.06 12.58 6.92
C LEU A 16 0.37 13.54 5.80
N GLY A 17 0.08 13.19 4.55
CA GLY A 17 0.47 13.96 3.37
C GLY A 17 1.84 13.58 2.80
N ASP A 18 2.65 12.80 3.51
CA ASP A 18 3.94 12.34 2.97
C ASP A 18 3.75 11.46 1.74
N ILE A 19 4.67 11.61 0.80
CA ILE A 19 4.79 10.71 -0.34
C ILE A 19 5.77 9.60 0.02
N ILE A 20 5.29 8.36 -0.03
CA ILE A 20 6.12 7.17 0.10
C ILE A 20 6.30 6.51 -1.26
N ILE A 21 7.45 5.86 -1.42
CA ILE A 21 7.75 4.99 -2.55
C ILE A 21 7.91 3.59 -1.98
N PHE A 22 7.19 2.63 -2.55
CA PHE A 22 7.27 1.26 -2.09
C PHE A 22 7.12 0.28 -3.23
N ASP A 23 7.69 -0.90 -3.02
CA ASP A 23 7.58 -2.01 -3.93
C ASP A 23 6.40 -2.90 -3.52
N MET A 24 5.51 -3.19 -4.47
CA MET A 24 4.49 -4.20 -4.33
C MET A 24 4.94 -5.46 -5.07
N PHE A 25 4.95 -6.58 -4.35
CA PHE A 25 5.24 -7.90 -4.90
C PHE A 25 3.92 -8.64 -5.15
N PHE A 26 3.74 -9.10 -6.38
CA PHE A 26 2.55 -9.82 -6.80
C PHE A 26 2.76 -11.33 -6.70
N PRO A 27 1.69 -12.14 -6.57
CA PRO A 27 1.79 -13.59 -6.42
C PRO A 27 2.40 -14.32 -7.61
N ASP A 28 2.38 -13.70 -8.79
CA ASP A 28 3.03 -14.23 -10.01
C ASP A 28 4.55 -13.99 -10.03
N GLY A 29 5.11 -13.43 -8.95
CA GLY A 29 6.53 -13.11 -8.81
C GLY A 29 6.91 -11.76 -9.42
N SER A 30 5.98 -11.06 -10.08
CA SER A 30 6.23 -9.72 -10.57
C SER A 30 6.32 -8.71 -9.42
N LYS A 31 7.01 -7.60 -9.68
CA LYS A 31 7.23 -6.51 -8.73
C LYS A 31 7.01 -5.19 -9.45
N GLN A 32 6.32 -4.26 -8.79
CA GLN A 32 6.15 -2.90 -9.28
C GLN A 32 6.39 -1.89 -8.16
N THR A 33 7.01 -0.76 -8.50
CA THR A 33 7.25 0.34 -7.58
C THR A 33 6.15 1.39 -7.72
N PHE A 34 5.50 1.72 -6.61
CA PHE A 34 4.42 2.71 -6.57
C PHE A 34 4.80 3.91 -5.71
N ARG A 35 4.26 5.07 -6.09
CA ARG A 35 4.22 6.27 -5.24
C ARG A 35 2.84 6.39 -4.62
N ALA A 36 2.79 6.72 -3.34
CA ALA A 36 1.52 6.94 -2.66
C ALA A 36 1.62 8.03 -1.61
N THR A 37 0.54 8.80 -1.46
CA THR A 37 0.40 9.79 -0.39
C THR A 37 -0.23 9.14 0.84
N ILE A 38 0.33 9.35 2.02
CA ILE A 38 -0.26 8.91 3.29
C ILE A 38 -1.52 9.72 3.58
N ARG A 39 -2.65 9.05 3.73
CA ARG A 39 -3.97 9.67 4.00
C ARG A 39 -4.52 9.37 5.38
N ASN A 40 -4.05 8.29 6.02
CA ASN A 40 -4.49 7.92 7.36
C ASN A 40 -3.38 7.13 8.07
N ILE A 41 -3.24 7.37 9.37
CA ILE A 41 -2.44 6.55 10.27
C ILE A 41 -3.34 6.18 11.45
N ARG A 42 -3.49 4.88 11.73
CA ARG A 42 -4.24 4.37 12.86
C ARG A 42 -3.32 3.52 13.74
N SER A 43 -3.28 3.84 15.03
CA SER A 43 -2.62 2.98 16.02
C SER A 43 -3.49 1.75 16.29
N LEU A 44 -2.88 0.57 16.23
CA LEU A 44 -3.40 -0.73 16.65
C LEU A 44 -2.49 -1.26 17.76
N GLU A 45 -2.89 -2.30 18.49
CA GLU A 45 -2.12 -2.80 19.66
C GLU A 45 -0.62 -3.01 19.41
N LYS A 46 -0.26 -3.62 18.28
CA LYS A 46 1.14 -3.97 17.95
C LYS A 46 1.71 -3.22 16.74
N TYR A 47 0.86 -2.48 16.03
CA TYR A 47 1.20 -1.91 14.73
C TYR A 47 0.59 -0.52 14.54
N TYR A 48 1.20 0.27 13.66
CA TYR A 48 0.53 1.36 12.98
C TYR A 48 0.03 0.87 11.62
N ARG A 49 -1.27 1.03 11.37
CA ARG A 49 -1.84 0.86 10.04
C ARG A 49 -1.73 2.17 9.27
N ILE A 50 -0.99 2.15 8.16
CA ILE A 50 -0.83 3.31 7.28
C ILE A 50 -1.70 3.12 6.04
N GLY A 51 -2.70 3.98 5.90
CA GLY A 51 -3.54 4.09 4.71
C GLY A 51 -2.96 5.10 3.73
N CYS A 52 -2.75 4.68 2.49
CA CYS A 52 -2.19 5.52 1.44
C CYS A 52 -3.08 5.51 0.20
N GLN A 53 -2.97 6.56 -0.60
CA GLN A 53 -3.59 6.69 -1.91
C GLN A 53 -2.48 6.72 -2.96
N PHE A 54 -2.58 5.88 -3.98
CA PHE A 54 -1.64 5.91 -5.10
C PHE A 54 -1.66 7.27 -5.80
N TYR A 55 -0.50 7.70 -6.28
CA TYR A 55 -0.30 9.01 -6.88
C TYR A 55 0.47 8.86 -8.20
N ASN A 56 0.02 9.54 -9.26
CA ASN A 56 0.62 9.53 -10.60
C ASN A 56 0.90 8.12 -11.15
N MET A 57 -0.08 7.23 -11.06
CA MET A 57 0.01 5.91 -11.72
C MET A 57 -0.02 6.09 -13.23
N SER A 58 0.82 5.32 -13.94
CA SER A 58 0.73 5.18 -15.40
C SER A 58 -0.50 4.36 -15.79
N LEU A 59 -0.80 4.29 -17.09
CA LEU A 59 -1.82 3.36 -17.61
C LEU A 59 -1.42 1.92 -17.33
N ASP A 60 -0.16 1.56 -17.55
CA ASP A 60 0.37 0.22 -17.28
C ASP A 60 0.23 -0.18 -15.80
N ASP A 61 0.50 0.77 -14.88
CA ASP A 61 0.32 0.59 -13.44
C ASP A 61 -1.14 0.27 -13.09
N LEU A 62 -2.07 1.00 -13.70
CA LEU A 62 -3.51 0.82 -13.51
C LEU A 62 -3.96 -0.54 -14.03
N GLU A 63 -3.59 -0.91 -15.26
CA GLU A 63 -3.94 -2.18 -15.88
C GLU A 63 -3.42 -3.37 -15.05
N MET A 64 -2.20 -3.28 -14.54
CA MET A 64 -1.62 -4.33 -13.71
C MET A 64 -2.36 -4.47 -12.37
N ILE A 65 -2.72 -3.35 -11.72
CA ILE A 65 -3.52 -3.38 -10.49
C ILE A 65 -4.91 -3.95 -10.75
N GLU A 66 -5.58 -3.54 -11.83
CA GLU A 66 -6.91 -4.04 -12.19
C GLU A 66 -6.89 -5.54 -12.44
N LYS A 67 -5.95 -6.03 -13.26
CA LYS A 67 -5.73 -7.45 -13.48
C LYS A 67 -5.49 -8.20 -12.16
N TYR A 68 -4.66 -7.65 -11.28
CA TYR A 68 -4.43 -8.25 -9.96
C TYR A 68 -5.72 -8.34 -9.14
N LEU A 69 -6.53 -7.27 -9.09
CA LEU A 69 -7.79 -7.25 -8.37
C LEU A 69 -8.82 -8.22 -8.94
N GLU A 70 -8.88 -8.40 -10.26
CA GLU A 70 -9.73 -9.39 -10.92
C GLU A 70 -9.39 -10.82 -10.50
N THR A 71 -8.10 -11.17 -10.44
CA THR A 71 -7.68 -12.50 -9.95
C THR A 71 -8.09 -12.78 -8.50
N LYS A 72 -8.31 -11.71 -7.71
CA LYS A 72 -8.76 -11.81 -6.31
C LYS A 72 -10.27 -11.81 -6.18
N LYS A 73 -11.01 -11.11 -7.04
CA LYS A 73 -12.49 -11.12 -7.05
C LYS A 73 -13.05 -12.53 -7.28
N GLY A 74 -12.39 -13.34 -8.11
CA GLY A 74 -12.74 -14.76 -8.32
C GLY A 74 -12.44 -15.68 -7.11
N LYS A 75 -11.82 -15.17 -6.04
CA LYS A 75 -11.55 -15.89 -4.78
C LYS A 75 -12.38 -15.36 -3.61
N SER A 76 -13.49 -14.66 -3.88
CA SER A 76 -14.49 -14.40 -2.84
C SER A 76 -15.18 -15.71 -2.49
N ILE A 77 -14.69 -16.32 -1.42
CA ILE A 77 -15.28 -17.47 -0.75
C ILE A 77 -16.68 -17.04 -0.28
N LEU A 78 -17.69 -17.48 -1.01
CA LEU A 78 -18.92 -18.02 -0.45
C LEU A 78 -19.08 -19.43 -1.04
#